data_AF-A0A0P1H421-F1
#
_entry.id   AF-A0A0P1H421-F1
#
_cell.length_a   1.000
_cell.length_b   1.000
_cell.length_c   1.000
_cell.angle_alpha   90.00
_cell.angle_beta   90.00
_cell.angle_gamma   90.00
#
_symmetry.space_group_name_H-M   'P 1'
#
loop_
_entity.id
_entity.type
_entity.pdbx_description
1 polymer ?
#
loop_
_entity_poly.entity_id
_entity_poly.type
_entity_poly.pdbx_seq_one_letter_code
_entity_poly.pdbx_strand_id
1 'polypeptide(L)' 'MNANDLRDKTVDELRDLLASMKKESFNLRFQQATGQMENTSGIKTARRNAARVKTILNEKAAAAAAE' A
#
# COMPACT_ATOMS: atom_id res chain seq x y z
N MET A 1 -8.64 4.75 2.79
CA MET A 1 -7.32 5.42 2.68
C MET A 1 -7.48 6.70 1.89
N ASN A 2 -7.31 7.83 2.56
CA ASN A 2 -7.27 9.14 1.92
C ASN A 2 -5.82 9.48 1.55
N ALA A 3 -5.65 10.25 0.48
CA ALA A 3 -4.32 10.62 0.00
C ALA A 3 -3.64 11.64 0.93
N ASN A 4 -4.42 12.47 1.62
CA ASN A 4 -3.90 13.48 2.55
C ASN A 4 -3.22 12.82 3.75
N ASP A 5 -3.89 11.87 4.41
CA ASP A 5 -3.33 11.11 5.54
C ASP A 5 -2.03 10.35 5.20
N LEU A 6 -1.82 10.03 3.92
CA LEU A 6 -0.59 9.36 3.46
C LEU A 6 0.54 10.36 3.17
N ARG A 7 0.23 11.62 2.86
CA ARG A 7 1.24 12.66 2.62
C ARG A 7 1.83 13.19 3.93
N ASP A 8 1.03 13.22 4.99
CA ASP A 8 1.45 13.66 6.33
C ASP A 8 2.42 12.67 7.01
N LYS A 9 2.45 11.41 6.55
CA LYS A 9 3.36 10.38 7.05
C LYS A 9 4.80 10.60 6.62
N THR A 10 5.74 10.16 7.45
CA THR A 10 7.17 10.17 7.12
C THR A 10 7.51 9.10 6.09
N VAL A 11 8.67 9.22 5.43
CA VAL A 11 9.13 8.26 4.42
C VAL A 11 9.29 6.86 5.03
N ASP A 12 9.76 6.76 6.26
CA ASP A 12 9.96 5.47 6.94
C ASP A 12 8.63 4.84 7.34
N GLU A 13 7.67 5.61 7.85
CA GLU A 13 6.30 5.11 8.11
C GLU A 13 5.63 4.61 6.83
N LEU A 14 5.86 5.27 5.69
CA LEU A 14 5.33 4.84 4.39
C LEU A 14 5.99 3.53 3.92
N ARG A 15 7.27 3.31 4.23
CA ARG A 15 7.96 2.04 3.92
C ARG A 15 7.43 0.89 4.78
N ASP A 16 7.21 1.12 6.06
CA ASP A 16 6.63 0.13 6.97
C ASP A 16 5.19 -0.22 6.59
N LEU A 17 4.41 0.79 6.21
CA LEU A 17 3.06 0.61 5.69
C LEU A 17 3.06 -0.19 4.38
N LEU A 18 4.04 0.02 3.51
CA LEU A 18 4.19 -0.75 2.27
C LEU A 18 4.53 -2.22 2.59
N ALA A 19 5.38 -2.48 3.58
CA ALA A 19 5.72 -3.82 4.03
C ALA A 19 4.50 -4.56 4.61
N SER A 20 3.70 -3.89 5.46
CA SER A 20 2.48 -4.48 6.01
C SER A 20 1.45 -4.79 4.93
N MET A 21 1.25 -3.88 3.96
CA MET A 21 0.36 -4.12 2.81
C MET A 21 0.82 -5.27 1.91
N LYS A 22 2.14 -5.47 1.74
CA LYS A 22 2.65 -6.64 1.01
C LYS A 22 2.26 -7.94 1.71
N LYS A 23 2.41 -7.99 3.03
CA LYS A 23 2.00 -9.14 3.85
C LYS A 23 0.49 -9.39 3.77
N GLU A 24 -0.31 -8.34 3.86
CA GLU A 24 -1.76 -8.42 3.68
C GLU A 24 -2.12 -8.95 2.29
N SER A 25 -1.46 -8.45 1.23
CA SER A 25 -1.70 -8.92 -0.14
C SER A 25 -1.35 -10.39 -0.35
N PHE A 26 -0.31 -10.88 0.34
CA PHE A 26 0.06 -12.29 0.33
C PHE A 26 -1.01 -13.13 1.03
N ASN A 27 -1.46 -12.70 2.21
CA ASN A 27 -2.53 -13.38 2.94
C ASN A 27 -3.83 -13.44 2.14
N LEU A 28 -4.20 -12.36 1.45
CA LEU A 28 -5.37 -12.34 0.57
C LEU A 28 -5.20 -13.31 -0.61
N ARG A 29 -4.03 -13.36 -1.25
CA ARG A 29 -3.77 -14.35 -2.31
C ARG A 29 -3.81 -15.79 -1.78
N PHE A 30 -3.32 -16.00 -0.56
CA PHE A 30 -3.36 -17.29 0.10
C PHE A 30 -4.81 -17.72 0.40
N GLN A 31 -5.62 -16.84 0.98
CA GLN A 31 -7.06 -17.08 1.21
C GLN A 31 -7.83 -17.33 -0.10
N GLN A 32 -7.45 -16.64 -1.18
CA GLN A 32 -8.01 -16.89 -2.51
C GLN A 32 -7.68 -18.29 -3.01
N ALA A 33 -6.43 -18.75 -2.81
CA ALA A 33 -5.99 -20.08 -3.21
C ALA A 33 -6.61 -21.21 -2.37
N THR A 34 -6.86 -20.97 -1.08
CA THR A 34 -7.51 -21.96 -0.18
C THR A 34 -9.03 -21.98 -0.28
N GLY A 35 -9.63 -21.09 -1.08
CA GLY A 35 -11.09 -21.00 -1.25
C GLY A 35 -11.83 -20.45 -0.03
N GLN A 36 -11.12 -19.90 0.96
CA GLN A 36 -11.69 -19.32 2.20
C GLN A 36 -11.92 -17.81 2.09
N MET A 37 -11.82 -17.24 0.89
CA MET A 37 -11.96 -15.81 0.68
C MET A 37 -13.42 -15.40 0.55
N GLU A 38 -13.93 -14.72 1.57
CA GLU A 38 -15.30 -14.19 1.58
C GLU A 38 -15.44 -12.88 0.78
N ASN A 39 -14.37 -12.07 0.68
CA ASN A 39 -14.41 -10.76 0.04
C ASN A 39 -13.29 -10.55 -0.99
N THR A 40 -13.61 -10.80 -2.26
CA THR A 40 -12.68 -10.60 -3.40
C THR A 40 -12.37 -9.13 -3.67
N SER A 41 -13.23 -8.19 -3.24
CA SER A 41 -12.98 -6.76 -3.40
C SER A 41 -11.80 -6.27 -2.56
N GLY A 42 -11.47 -6.98 -1.46
CA GLY A 42 -10.33 -6.72 -0.60
C GLY A 42 -9.00 -6.73 -1.36
N ILE A 43 -8.82 -7.65 -2.32
CA ILE A 43 -7.62 -7.72 -3.17
C ILE A 43 -7.46 -6.43 -3.99
N LYS A 44 -8.55 -5.95 -4.59
CA LYS A 44 -8.54 -4.73 -5.42
C LYS A 44 -8.25 -3.49 -4.57
N THR A 45 -8.79 -3.43 -3.36
CA THR A 45 -8.57 -2.34 -2.41
C THR A 45 -7.13 -2.33 -1.91
N ALA A 46 -6.60 -3.45 -1.43
CA ALA A 46 -5.22 -3.58 -0.98
C ALA A 46 -4.21 -3.19 -2.08
N ARG A 47 -4.46 -3.63 -3.32
CA ARG A 47 -3.63 -3.26 -4.48
C ARG A 47 -3.63 -1.75 -4.76
N ARG A 48 -4.80 -1.11 -4.71
CA ARG A 48 -4.93 0.33 -4.93
C ARG A 48 -4.28 1.14 -3.82
N ASN A 49 -4.42 0.69 -2.57
CA ASN A 49 -3.78 1.32 -1.42
C ASN A 49 -2.24 1.25 -1.53
N ALA A 50 -1.68 0.07 -1.85
CA ALA A 50 -0.24 -0.08 -2.05
C ALA A 50 0.30 0.78 -3.21
N ALA A 51 -0.48 0.95 -4.28
CA ALA A 51 -0.12 1.83 -5.38
C ALA A 51 -0.04 3.30 -4.92
N ARG A 52 -1.02 3.79 -4.15
CA ARG A 52 -1.03 5.15 -3.62
C ARG A 52 0.18 5.45 -2.73
N VAL A 53 0.55 4.53 -1.85
CA VAL A 53 1.74 4.65 -0.99
C VAL A 53 3.02 4.76 -1.84
N LYS A 54 3.16 3.92 -2.88
CA LYS A 54 4.29 4.00 -3.82
C LYS A 54 4.34 5.33 -4.55
N THR A 55 3.19 5.85 -5.01
CA THR A 55 3.13 7.15 -5.69
C THR A 55 3.64 8.26 -4.78
N ILE A 56 3.21 8.31 -3.51
CA ILE A 56 3.64 9.34 -2.57
C ILE A 56 5.13 9.20 -2.21
N LEU A 57 5.64 7.97 -2.07
CA LEU A 57 7.08 7.74 -1.90
C LEU A 57 7.87 8.30 -3.08
N ASN A 58 7.40 8.10 -4.31
CA ASN A 58 8.03 8.65 -5.50
C ASN A 58 7.90 10.18 -5.57
N GLU A 59 6.74 10.76 -5.20
CA GLU A 59 6.55 12.21 -5.10
C GLU A 59 7.57 12.83 -4.12
N LYS A 60 7.73 12.23 -2.93
CA LYS A 60 8.71 12.68 -1.92
C LYS A 60 10.16 12.53 -2.40
N ALA A 61 10.47 11.43 -3.08
CA ALA A 61 11.81 11.20 -3.63
C ALA A 61 12.14 12.18 -4.78
N ALA A 62 11.17 12.49 -5.64
CA ALA A 62 11.33 13.47 -6.71
C ALA A 62 11.50 14.89 -6.17
N ALA A 63 10.77 15.26 -5.11
CA ALA A 63 10.93 16.55 -4.43
C ALA A 63 12.33 16.67 -3.81
N ALA A 64 12.83 15.62 -3.14
CA ALA A 64 14.16 15.61 -2.54
C ALA A 64 15.32 15.62 -3.56
N ALA A 65 15.05 15.25 -4.83
CA ALA A 65 16.05 15.28 -5.91
C ALA A 65 16.00 16.59 -6.72
N ALA A 66 14.97 17.41 -6.53
CA ALA A 66 14.81 18.70 -7.19
C ALA A 66 15.40 19.88 -6.39
N GLU A 67 15.83 19.61 -5.16
CA GLU A 67 16.59 20.51 -4.27
C GLU A 67 18.08 20.17 -4.32
#